data_AF-A0A538KFB5-F1
#
_entry.id   AF-A0A538KFB5-F1
#
_cell.length_a   1.000
_cell.length_b   1.000
_cell.length_c   1.000
_cell.angle_alpha   90.00
_cell.angle_beta   90.00
_cell.angle_gamma   90.00
#
_symmetry.space_group_name_H-M   'P 1'
#
loop_
_entity.id
_entity.type
_entity.pdbx_description
1 polymer ?
#
loop_
_entity_poly.entity_id
_entity_poly.type
_entity_poly.pdbx_seq_one_letter_code
_entity_poly.pdbx_strand_id
1 'polypeptide(L)'
;MRLLRADLPQGDLYAFRGTEGKVCFILTRGVELCPNSASAGEPGVNWATSGGSPGEDAALVALIADNVSSVDLIAGDARTPVPIINNSIYASLPKLSQDPHFFFLSVSYRDGSQTELPLPNPYAG
;
A
#
# COMPACT_ATOMS: atom_id res chain seq x y z
N MET A 1 -18.57 4.27 -4.83
CA MET A 1 -17.49 4.27 -3.82
C MET A 1 -17.81 3.24 -2.77
N ARG A 2 -16.83 2.51 -2.26
CA ARG A 2 -16.97 1.44 -1.26
C ARG A 2 -15.96 1.66 -0.15
N LEU A 3 -16.41 1.61 1.10
CA LEU A 3 -15.53 1.59 2.27
C LEU A 3 -14.81 0.23 2.33
N LEU A 4 -13.49 0.24 2.43
CA LEU A 4 -12.67 -0.96 2.60
C LEU A 4 -12.21 -1.14 4.04
N ARG A 5 -11.76 -0.05 4.66
CA ARG A 5 -11.32 -0.01 6.06
C ARG A 5 -11.70 1.32 6.69
N ALA A 6 -12.16 1.29 7.93
CA ALA A 6 -12.47 2.46 8.74
C ALA A 6 -11.45 2.61 9.87
N ASP A 7 -11.44 3.79 10.50
CA ASP A 7 -10.71 4.07 11.75
C ASP A 7 -9.20 3.79 11.66
N LEU A 8 -8.60 3.97 10.48
CA LEU A 8 -7.13 3.92 10.35
C LEU A 8 -6.54 5.23 10.90
N PRO A 9 -5.26 5.22 11.35
CA PRO A 9 -4.60 6.43 11.84
C PRO A 9 -4.72 7.64 10.90
N GLN A 10 -4.65 7.41 9.59
CA GLN A 10 -4.80 8.44 8.55
C GLN A 10 -6.20 8.49 7.91
N GLY A 11 -7.23 8.10 8.66
CA GLY A 11 -8.64 8.14 8.25
C GLY A 11 -9.10 6.91 7.47
N ASP A 12 -10.31 6.99 6.93
CA ASP A 12 -10.94 5.86 6.24
C ASP A 12 -10.35 5.62 4.84
N LEU A 13 -10.33 4.35 4.44
CA LEU A 13 -9.94 3.91 3.10
C LEU A 13 -11.16 3.54 2.27
N TYR A 14 -11.34 4.25 1.16
CA TYR A 14 -12.38 3.97 0.18
C TYR A 14 -11.77 3.57 -1.17
N ALA A 15 -12.44 2.68 -1.88
CA ALA A 15 -12.18 2.39 -3.29
C ALA A 15 -13.37 2.76 -4.16
N PHE A 16 -13.10 3.14 -5.41
CA PHE A 16 -14.13 3.45 -6.39
C PHE A 16 -13.66 3.12 -7.80
N ARG A 17 -14.61 2.80 -8.67
CA ARG A 17 -14.33 2.56 -10.08
C ARG A 17 -14.13 3.93 -10.77
N GLY A 18 -12.98 4.10 -11.40
CA GLY A 18 -12.70 5.20 -12.31
C GLY A 18 -13.21 4.92 -13.72
N THR A 19 -12.74 5.71 -14.69
CA THR A 19 -13.01 5.45 -16.11
C THR A 19 -12.19 4.27 -16.63
N GLU A 20 -12.62 3.64 -17.73
CA GLU A 20 -11.85 2.60 -18.44
C GLU A 20 -11.44 1.40 -17.57
N GLY A 21 -12.29 1.02 -16.61
CA GLY A 21 -12.05 -0.16 -15.76
C GLY A 21 -11.02 0.03 -14.65
N LYS A 22 -10.47 1.24 -14.50
CA LYS A 22 -9.53 1.59 -13.42
C LYS A 22 -10.22 1.50 -12.07
N VAL A 23 -9.48 1.08 -11.04
CA VAL A 23 -9.92 1.16 -9.65
C VAL A 23 -9.01 2.15 -8.94
N CYS A 24 -9.63 3.20 -8.41
CA CYS A 24 -8.96 4.20 -7.60
C CYS A 24 -9.23 3.95 -6.12
N PHE A 25 -8.39 4.54 -5.27
CA PHE A 25 -8.67 4.62 -3.85
C PHE A 25 -8.32 5.98 -3.26
N ILE A 26 -8.89 6.27 -2.10
CA ILE A 26 -8.57 7.42 -1.27
C ILE A 26 -8.45 6.98 0.19
N LEU A 27 -7.36 7.37 0.83
CA LEU A 27 -7.17 7.39 2.27
C LEU A 27 -7.44 8.82 2.73
N THR A 28 -8.58 9.05 3.40
CA THR A 28 -9.21 10.38 3.54
C THR A 28 -8.34 11.49 4.15
N ARG A 29 -7.31 11.17 4.95
CA ARG A 29 -6.36 12.15 5.50
C ARG A 29 -4.92 11.90 5.07
N GLY A 30 -4.70 11.03 4.08
CA GLY A 30 -3.39 10.60 3.64
C GLY A 30 -3.15 10.87 2.16
N VAL A 31 -3.52 9.90 1.31
CA VAL A 31 -3.18 9.90 -0.12
C VAL A 31 -4.36 9.39 -0.96
N GLU A 32 -4.43 9.85 -2.19
CA GLU A 32 -5.30 9.27 -3.23
C GLU A 32 -4.45 8.71 -4.36
N LEU A 33 -4.95 7.66 -5.00
CA LEU A 33 -4.34 7.10 -6.18
C LEU A 33 -5.39 6.66 -7.19
N CYS A 34 -5.28 7.21 -8.39
CA CYS A 34 -5.94 6.73 -9.58
C CYS A 34 -4.87 6.36 -10.61
N PRO A 35 -4.74 5.07 -10.97
CA PRO A 35 -3.77 4.67 -11.98
C PRO A 35 -4.14 5.25 -13.35
N ASN A 36 -3.14 5.47 -14.22
CA ASN A 36 -3.36 6.03 -15.56
C ASN A 36 -4.10 5.07 -16.49
N SER A 37 -4.03 3.76 -16.26
CA SER A 37 -4.79 2.73 -16.96
C SER A 37 -5.10 1.55 -16.04
N ALA A 38 -5.99 0.65 -16.43
CA ALA A 38 -6.33 -0.55 -15.64
C ALA A 38 -5.14 -1.54 -15.51
N SER A 39 -4.12 -1.37 -16.35
CA SER A 39 -2.90 -2.18 -16.39
C SER A 39 -1.66 -1.42 -15.91
N ALA A 40 -1.81 -0.20 -15.38
CA ALA A 40 -0.69 0.57 -14.87
C ALA A 40 -0.29 0.11 -13.47
N GLY A 41 1.02 0.16 -13.18
CA GLY A 41 1.58 -0.34 -11.92
C GLY A 41 1.82 -1.86 -11.95
N GLU A 42 2.01 -2.44 -10.77
CA GLU A 42 2.31 -3.85 -10.66
C GLU A 42 1.06 -4.76 -10.69
N PRO A 43 1.13 -5.91 -11.39
CA PRO A 43 0.02 -6.84 -11.45
C PRO A 43 -0.50 -7.24 -10.07
N GLY A 44 -1.78 -6.93 -9.84
CA GLY A 44 -2.50 -7.32 -8.64
C GLY A 44 -2.27 -6.44 -7.41
N VAL A 45 -1.44 -5.40 -7.51
CA VAL A 45 -1.19 -4.46 -6.40
C VAL A 45 -1.16 -3.03 -6.91
N ASN A 46 -2.09 -2.22 -6.42
CA ASN A 46 -2.14 -0.78 -6.70
C ASN A 46 -1.91 -0.02 -5.40
N TRP A 47 -0.75 0.62 -5.25
CA TRP A 47 -0.24 1.08 -3.95
C TRP A 47 0.23 2.54 -3.98
N ALA A 48 0.18 3.19 -2.82
CA ALA A 48 0.78 4.49 -2.58
C ALA A 48 1.34 4.57 -1.16
N THR A 49 2.35 5.40 -0.97
CA THR A 49 2.79 5.85 0.35
C THR A 49 2.23 7.23 0.62
N SER A 50 1.54 7.41 1.73
CA SER A 50 1.21 8.75 2.23
C SER A 50 2.40 9.31 3.01
N GLY A 51 2.55 10.64 2.98
CA GLY A 51 3.49 11.32 3.86
C GLY A 51 3.10 11.19 5.34
N GLY A 52 4.05 11.50 6.22
CA GLY A 52 3.75 11.73 7.65
C GLY A 52 3.40 13.19 7.88
N SER A 53 2.27 13.46 8.54
CA SER A 53 2.01 14.79 9.12
C SER A 53 2.77 14.94 10.45
N PRO A 54 2.99 16.16 10.98
CA PRO A 54 3.57 16.32 12.32
C PRO A 54 2.79 15.52 13.38
N GLY A 55 3.40 14.47 13.93
CA GLY A 55 2.78 13.58 14.92
C GLY A 55 2.16 12.29 14.36
N GLU A 56 2.20 12.07 13.04
CA GLU A 56 1.72 10.85 12.40
C GLU A 56 2.83 10.19 11.56
N ASP A 57 2.98 8.87 11.70
CA ASP A 57 3.85 8.10 10.80
C ASP A 57 3.25 8.12 9.38
N ALA A 58 4.14 8.12 8.38
CA ALA A 58 3.79 7.80 7.00
C ALA A 58 3.11 6.43 6.94
N ALA A 59 2.31 6.19 5.89
CA ALA A 59 1.62 4.92 5.74
C ALA A 59 1.77 4.36 4.33
N LEU A 60 1.83 3.04 4.23
CA LEU A 60 1.60 2.29 3.01
C LEU A 60 0.12 1.92 2.95
N VAL A 61 -0.50 2.20 1.81
CA VAL A 61 -1.85 1.74 1.48
C VAL A 61 -1.85 1.12 0.10
N ALA A 62 -2.55 0.01 -0.06
CA ALA A 62 -2.73 -0.59 -1.38
C ALA A 62 -4.06 -1.32 -1.52
N LEU A 63 -4.55 -1.39 -2.76
CA LEU A 63 -5.55 -2.35 -3.19
C LEU A 63 -4.87 -3.61 -3.67
N ILE A 64 -5.45 -4.76 -3.29
CA ILE A 64 -4.89 -6.08 -3.47
C ILE A 64 -5.87 -6.95 -4.25
N ALA A 65 -5.41 -7.51 -5.37
CA ALA A 65 -6.22 -8.41 -6.18
C ALA A 65 -6.46 -9.76 -5.50
N ASP A 66 -7.54 -10.44 -5.89
CA ASP A 66 -7.97 -11.71 -5.27
C ASP A 66 -6.94 -12.84 -5.38
N ASN A 67 -6.05 -12.78 -6.37
CA ASN A 67 -5.01 -13.79 -6.59
C ASN A 67 -3.77 -13.59 -5.70
N VAL A 68 -3.68 -12.50 -4.94
CA VAL A 68 -2.64 -12.32 -3.91
C VAL A 68 -3.01 -13.13 -2.68
N SER A 69 -2.05 -13.89 -2.14
CA SER A 69 -2.22 -14.75 -0.97
C SER A 69 -1.72 -14.09 0.32
N SER A 70 -0.59 -13.38 0.26
CA SER A 70 -0.02 -12.68 1.41
C SER A 70 0.81 -11.48 0.97
N VAL A 71 0.98 -10.55 1.91
CA VAL A 71 1.82 -9.37 1.76
C VAL A 71 2.67 -9.19 3.01
N ASP A 72 3.97 -8.99 2.82
CA ASP A 72 4.91 -8.61 3.88
C ASP A 72 5.52 -7.23 3.59
N LEU A 73 5.62 -6.39 4.61
CA LEU A 73 6.43 -5.18 4.59
C LEU A 73 7.84 -5.54 5.08
N ILE A 74 8.84 -5.26 4.25
CA ILE A 74 10.25 -5.43 4.59
C ILE A 74 10.86 -4.05 4.81
N ALA A 75 11.49 -3.88 5.97
CA ALA A 75 12.11 -2.64 6.41
C ALA A 75 13.46 -2.95 7.06
N GLY A 76 14.55 -2.79 6.31
CA GLY A 76 15.85 -3.35 6.70
C GLY A 76 15.77 -4.88 6.84
N ASP A 77 16.22 -5.42 7.98
CA ASP A 77 16.15 -6.86 8.28
C ASP A 77 14.79 -7.32 8.82
N ALA A 78 13.87 -6.38 9.10
CA ALA A 78 12.56 -6.71 9.63
C ALA A 78 11.57 -7.05 8.52
N ARG A 79 10.95 -8.23 8.60
CA ARG A 79 9.83 -8.64 7.76
C ARG A 79 8.56 -8.71 8.61
N THR A 80 7.58 -7.88 8.27
CA THR A 80 6.32 -7.76 9.02
C THR A 80 5.15 -8.17 8.12
N PRO A 81 4.36 -9.20 8.48
CA PRO A 81 3.17 -9.55 7.72
C PRO A 81 2.13 -8.43 7.81
N VAL A 82 1.58 -8.03 6.66
CA VAL A 82 0.56 -6.99 6.56
C VAL A 82 -0.79 -7.63 6.26
N PRO A 83 -1.80 -7.49 7.14
CA PRO A 83 -3.11 -8.09 6.91
C PRO A 83 -3.80 -7.54 5.66
N ILE A 84 -4.23 -8.45 4.78
CA ILE A 84 -5.14 -8.14 3.68
C ILE A 84 -6.57 -8.19 4.22
N ILE A 85 -7.25 -7.04 4.24
CA ILE A 85 -8.62 -6.90 4.71
C ILE A 85 -9.43 -6.23 3.60
N ASN A 86 -10.53 -6.86 3.17
CA ASN A 86 -11.40 -6.35 2.10
C ASN A 86 -10.63 -5.92 0.85
N ASN A 87 -9.68 -6.75 0.38
CA ASN A 87 -8.83 -6.46 -0.77
C ASN A 87 -7.98 -5.18 -0.61
N SER A 88 -7.61 -4.85 0.63
CA SER A 88 -6.71 -3.75 0.92
C SER A 88 -5.69 -4.08 2.00
N ILE A 89 -4.57 -3.38 1.98
CA ILE A 89 -3.62 -3.32 3.08
C ILE A 89 -3.50 -1.88 3.59
N TYR A 90 -3.11 -1.78 4.86
CA TYR A 90 -2.64 -0.56 5.48
C TYR A 90 -1.54 -0.92 6.47
N ALA A 91 -0.41 -0.23 6.38
CA ALA A 91 0.69 -0.37 7.33
C ALA A 91 1.29 1.00 7.64
N SER A 92 1.52 1.30 8.91
CA SER A 92 2.34 2.45 9.31
C SER A 92 3.79 2.16 8.96
N LEU A 93 4.46 3.11 8.31
CA LEU A 93 5.85 3.03 7.91
C LEU A 93 6.72 3.66 9.01
N PRO A 94 7.52 2.86 9.74
CA PRO A 94 8.36 3.40 10.80
C PRO A 94 9.41 4.34 10.22
N LYS A 95 9.82 5.34 10.99
CA LYS A 95 11.00 6.14 10.64
C LYS A 95 12.23 5.25 10.70
N LEU A 96 12.82 4.97 9.55
CA LEU A 96 14.09 4.24 9.48
C LEU A 96 15.23 5.18 9.90
N SER A 97 15.95 4.78 10.93
CA SER A 97 17.05 5.55 11.50
C SER A 97 18.34 5.45 10.69
N GLN A 98 18.47 4.46 9.79
CA GLN A 98 19.63 4.23 8.95
C GLN A 98 19.26 3.59 7.59
N ASP A 99 20.17 3.75 6.63
CA ASP A 99 20.21 3.08 5.32
C ASP A 99 20.13 1.53 5.49
N PRO A 100 19.45 0.76 4.62
CA PRO A 100 18.88 1.16 3.33
C PRO A 100 17.64 2.05 3.42
N HIS A 101 17.62 3.14 2.64
CA HIS A 101 16.49 4.05 2.43
C HIS A 101 15.30 3.43 1.67
N PHE A 102 15.14 2.11 1.67
CA PHE A 102 14.09 1.44 0.91
C PHE A 102 13.26 0.53 1.81
N PHE A 103 11.95 0.64 1.67
CA PHE A 103 11.05 -0.40 2.11
C PHE A 103 10.77 -1.29 0.91
N PHE A 104 10.48 -2.56 1.15
CA PHE A 104 9.99 -3.46 0.10
C PHE A 104 8.63 -4.01 0.49
N LEU A 105 7.74 -4.13 -0.49
CA LEU A 105 6.51 -4.89 -0.36
C LEU A 105 6.71 -6.25 -1.01
N SER A 106 6.84 -7.30 -0.20
CA SER A 106 6.88 -8.67 -0.68
C SER A 106 5.45 -9.15 -0.90
N VAL A 107 5.10 -9.54 -2.12
CA VAL A 107 3.76 -9.95 -2.51
C VAL A 107 3.82 -11.38 -3.01
N SER A 108 3.11 -12.27 -2.33
CA SER A 108 2.98 -13.67 -2.75
C SER A 108 1.62 -13.89 -3.42
N TYR A 109 1.61 -14.67 -4.48
CA TYR A 109 0.41 -14.99 -5.23
C TYR A 109 -0.02 -16.44 -4.99
N ARG A 110 -1.29 -16.75 -5.26
CA ARG A 110 -1.87 -18.09 -5.07
C ARG A 110 -1.28 -19.16 -5.99
N ASP A 111 -0.66 -18.77 -7.10
CA ASP A 111 0.06 -19.67 -8.00
C ASP A 111 1.47 -20.03 -7.50
N GLY A 112 1.88 -19.49 -6.35
CA GLY A 112 3.20 -19.69 -5.75
C GLY A 112 4.27 -18.72 -6.24
N SER A 113 3.95 -17.84 -7.21
CA SER A 113 4.86 -16.76 -7.61
C SER A 113 4.96 -15.68 -6.53
N GLN A 114 6.03 -14.89 -6.60
CA GLN A 114 6.30 -13.79 -5.68
C GLN A 114 6.96 -12.63 -6.41
N THR A 115 6.66 -11.41 -5.97
CA THR A 115 7.37 -10.20 -6.40
C THR A 115 7.73 -9.35 -5.20
N GLU A 116 8.76 -8.51 -5.34
CA GLU A 116 9.13 -7.50 -4.35
C GLU A 116 9.08 -6.13 -4.99
N LEU A 117 8.28 -5.24 -4.41
CA LEU A 117 8.08 -3.88 -4.91
C LEU A 117 8.91 -2.91 -4.08
N PRO A 118 9.86 -2.18 -4.68
CA PRO A 118 10.57 -1.12 -3.97
C PRO A 118 9.59 0.02 -3.68
N LEU A 119 9.49 0.40 -2.41
CA LEU A 119 8.71 1.55 -1.96
C LEU A 119 9.69 2.69 -1.62
N PRO A 120 9.46 3.91 -2.14
CA PRO A 120 10.27 5.06 -1.77
C PRO A 120 10.12 5.33 -0.28
N ASN A 121 11.23 5.65 0.41
CA ASN A 121 11.17 6.06 1.79
C ASN A 121 10.55 7.47 1.88
N PRO A 122 9.35 7.62 2.49
CA PRO A 122 8.66 8.91 2.56
C PRO A 122 9.37 9.92 3.47
N TYR A 123 10.42 9.50 4.19
CA TYR A 123 11.25 10.35 5.03
C TYR A 123 12.61 10.70 4.40
N ALA A 124 12.93 10.16 3.21
CA ALA A 124 14.12 10.56 2.47
C ALA A 124 13.86 11.94 1.83
N GLY A 125 14.51 12.98 2.38
CA GLY A 125 14.48 14.35 1.86
C GLY A 125 15.44 14.57 0.70
#